data_AF-A0A290QMZ1-F1
#
_entry.id   AF-A0A290QMZ1-F1
#
_cell.length_a   1.000
_cell.length_b   1.000
_cell.length_c   1.000
_cell.angle_alpha   90.00
_cell.angle_beta   90.00
_cell.angle_gamma   90.00
#
_symmetry.space_group_name_H-M   'P 1'
#
loop_
_entity.id
_entity.type
_entity.pdbx_description
1 polymer ?
#
loop_
_entity_poly.entity_id
_entity_poly.type
_entity_poly.pdbx_seq_one_letter_code
_entity_poly.pdbx_strand_id
1 'polypeptide(L)'
;MSGIVLLSNILVQYPINPWLTWGAFSYPVAYFVTDVCNRAAGPSLARRVAWIGFGVGLILSAILAPPRIAAASGTAFIVSQLLDVAIFNRLRAASWWKAPFFGSATASIIDTALFFSLAFAGTGESWLHLATGDLAVKLFMALALLPPYRLLVKRLTA
;
A
#
# COMPACT_ATOMS: atom_id res chain seq x y z
N MET A 1 -2.13 -11.17 3.12
CA MET A 1 -1.08 -10.14 3.05
C MET A 1 0.17 -10.65 2.35
N SER A 2 0.90 -11.62 2.90
CA SER A 2 2.19 -12.07 2.34
C SER A 2 2.13 -12.52 0.87
N GLY A 3 1.07 -13.22 0.45
CA GLY A 3 0.87 -13.60 -0.96
C GLY A 3 0.65 -12.41 -1.90
N ILE A 4 -0.01 -11.34 -1.44
CA ILE A 4 -0.21 -10.10 -2.22
C ILE A 4 1.11 -9.35 -2.36
N VAL A 5 1.90 -9.28 -1.28
CA VAL A 5 3.22 -8.65 -1.31
C VAL A 5 4.16 -9.40 -2.25
N LEU A 6 4.20 -10.74 -2.16
CA LEU A 6 4.97 -11.58 -3.07
C LEU A 6 4.55 -11.39 -4.53
N LEU A 7 3.24 -11.49 -4.81
CA LEU A 7 2.70 -11.30 -6.16
C LEU A 7 3.04 -9.90 -6.69
N SER A 8 2.93 -8.87 -5.85
CA SER A 8 3.25 -7.49 -6.26
C SER A 8 4.72 -7.35 -6.62
N ASN A 9 5.63 -7.95 -5.86
CA ASN A 9 7.06 -7.93 -6.18
C ASN A 9 7.39 -8.67 -7.49
N ILE A 10 6.64 -9.73 -7.82
CA ILE A 10 6.76 -10.39 -9.12
C ILE A 10 6.22 -9.47 -10.22
N LEU A 11 5.02 -8.92 -10.04
CA LEU A 11 4.34 -8.08 -11.02
C LEU A 11 5.04 -6.74 -11.28
N VAL A 12 5.82 -6.21 -10.34
CA VAL A 12 6.66 -5.02 -10.55
C VAL A 12 7.67 -5.24 -11.68
N GLN A 13 8.11 -6.47 -11.93
CA GLN A 13 9.08 -6.77 -12.98
C GLN A 13 8.47 -6.74 -14.40
N TYR A 14 7.14 -6.64 -14.51
CA TYR A 14 6.43 -6.60 -15.79
C TYR A 14 5.91 -5.18 -16.08
N PRO A 15 6.61 -4.38 -16.90
CA PRO A 15 6.17 -3.04 -17.27
C PRO A 15 4.98 -3.08 -18.23
N ILE A 16 4.05 -2.15 -18.06
CA ILE A 16 2.95 -1.87 -18.99
C ILE A 16 3.37 -0.76 -19.96
N ASN A 17 4.04 0.27 -19.43
CA ASN A 17 4.58 1.40 -20.17
C ASN A 17 5.80 1.97 -19.39
N PRO A 18 6.50 3.00 -19.90
CA PRO A 18 7.68 3.55 -19.25
C PRO A 18 7.46 4.09 -17.82
N TRP A 19 6.21 4.27 -17.39
CA TRP A 19 5.86 4.88 -16.11
C TRP A 19 5.12 3.92 -15.17
N LEU A 20 4.71 2.74 -15.63
CA LEU A 20 3.79 1.87 -14.91
C LEU A 20 4.12 0.40 -15.08
N THR A 21 4.04 -0.35 -13.97
CA THR A 21 4.20 -1.80 -13.92
C THR A 21 2.91 -2.46 -13.43
N TRP A 22 2.75 -3.75 -13.69
CA TRP A 22 1.61 -4.50 -13.14
C TRP A 22 1.58 -4.49 -11.61
N GLY A 23 2.75 -4.36 -10.98
CA GLY A 23 2.88 -4.22 -9.53
C GLY A 23 2.15 -3.01 -8.96
N ALA A 24 2.04 -1.91 -9.72
CA ALA A 24 1.33 -0.70 -9.28
C ALA A 24 -0.16 -0.95 -8.98
N PHE A 25 -0.78 -1.93 -9.66
CA PHE A 25 -2.19 -2.30 -9.43
C PHE A 25 -2.37 -3.31 -8.30
N SER A 26 -1.40 -4.19 -8.09
CA SER A 26 -1.50 -5.23 -7.05
C SER A 26 -1.13 -4.70 -5.67
N TYR A 27 -0.22 -3.72 -5.58
CA TYR A 27 0.24 -3.16 -4.30
C TYR A 27 -0.88 -2.52 -3.46
N PRO A 28 -1.80 -1.72 -4.05
CA PRO A 28 -2.96 -1.17 -3.33
C PRO A 28 -3.86 -2.21 -2.65
N VAL A 29 -3.84 -3.46 -3.12
CA VAL A 29 -4.60 -4.57 -2.51
C VAL A 29 -4.05 -4.89 -1.11
N ALA A 30 -2.81 -4.52 -0.78
CA ALA A 30 -2.27 -4.61 0.56
C ALA A 30 -3.06 -3.72 1.55
N TYR A 31 -3.29 -2.44 1.22
CA TYR A 31 -4.11 -1.54 2.04
C TYR A 31 -5.52 -2.09 2.22
N PHE A 32 -6.13 -2.60 1.14
CA PHE A 32 -7.43 -3.25 1.21
C PHE A 32 -7.48 -4.41 2.22
N VAL A 33 -6.46 -5.28 2.24
CA VAL A 33 -6.40 -6.37 3.21
C VAL A 33 -6.22 -5.82 4.63
N THR A 34 -5.35 -4.83 4.82
CA THR A 34 -5.17 -4.17 6.11
C THR A 34 -6.48 -3.57 6.62
N ASP A 35 -7.25 -2.90 5.76
CA ASP A 35 -8.55 -2.29 6.07
C ASP A 35 -9.61 -3.32 6.46
N VAL A 36 -9.73 -4.41 5.70
CA VAL A 36 -10.65 -5.52 6.02
C VAL A 36 -10.27 -6.13 7.38
N CYS A 37 -8.98 -6.41 7.60
CA CYS A 37 -8.50 -6.92 8.88
C CYS A 37 -8.75 -5.94 10.03
N ASN A 38 -8.52 -4.64 9.81
CA ASN A 38 -8.73 -3.60 10.81
C ASN A 38 -10.20 -3.53 11.20
N ARG A 39 -11.11 -3.62 10.23
CA ARG A 39 -12.55 -3.64 10.47
C ARG A 39 -13.00 -4.90 11.22
N ALA A 40 -12.56 -6.07 10.79
CA ALA A 40 -13.01 -7.35 11.33
C ALA A 40 -12.42 -7.67 12.71
N ALA A 41 -11.14 -7.36 12.93
CA ALA A 41 -10.39 -7.82 14.11
C ALA A 41 -9.71 -6.69 14.89
N GLY A 42 -9.83 -5.44 14.45
CA GLY A 42 -9.30 -4.28 15.15
C GLY A 42 -7.85 -3.89 14.77
N PRO A 43 -7.38 -2.75 15.32
CA PRO A 43 -6.12 -2.12 14.90
C PRO A 43 -4.86 -2.86 15.38
N SER A 44 -4.95 -3.72 16.40
CA SER A 44 -3.81 -4.53 16.86
C SER A 44 -3.46 -5.62 15.84
N LEU A 45 -4.45 -6.36 15.34
CA LEU A 45 -4.23 -7.40 14.34
C LEU A 45 -3.82 -6.79 12.99
N ALA A 46 -4.45 -5.69 12.57
CA ALA A 46 -4.09 -4.99 11.34
C ALA A 46 -2.61 -4.58 11.32
N ARG A 47 -2.11 -4.00 12.42
CA ARG A 47 -0.68 -3.67 12.56
C ARG A 47 0.21 -4.90 12.49
N ARG A 48 -0.17 -6.01 13.13
CA ARG A 48 0.61 -7.27 13.04
C ARG A 48 0.67 -7.79 11.61
N VAL A 49 -0.45 -7.76 10.88
CA VAL A 49 -0.51 -8.17 9.48
C VAL A 49 0.37 -7.29 8.61
N ALA A 50 0.36 -5.96 8.84
CA ALA A 50 1.27 -5.04 8.16
C ALA A 50 2.75 -5.34 8.46
N TRP A 51 3.11 -5.54 9.73
CA TRP A 51 4.48 -5.88 10.13
C TRP A 51 4.98 -7.22 9.56
N ILE A 52 4.12 -8.24 9.52
CA ILE A 52 4.46 -9.54 8.92
C ILE A 52 4.59 -9.41 7.39
N GLY A 53 3.66 -8.70 6.75
CA GLY A 53 3.73 -8.40 5.32
C GLY A 53 5.00 -7.64 4.95
N PHE A 54 5.36 -6.64 5.77
CA PHE A 54 6.59 -5.89 5.68
C PHE A 54 7.82 -6.80 5.78
N GLY A 55 7.90 -7.64 6.82
CA GLY A 55 9.05 -8.53 7.02
C GLY A 55 9.31 -9.41 5.80
N VAL A 56 8.26 -9.98 5.21
CA VAL A 56 8.36 -10.79 3.99
C VAL A 56 8.76 -9.93 2.78
N GLY A 57 8.15 -8.76 2.60
CA GLY A 57 8.47 -7.85 1.49
C GLY A 57 9.90 -7.31 1.53
N LEU A 58 10.38 -6.97 2.72
CA LEU A 58 11.75 -6.49 2.95
C LEU A 58 12.78 -7.58 2.67
N ILE A 59 12.57 -8.80 3.19
CA ILE A 59 13.50 -9.92 2.98
C ILE A 59 13.64 -10.23 1.48
N LEU A 60 12.52 -10.27 0.74
CA LEU A 60 12.54 -10.53 -0.69
C LEU A 60 13.20 -9.39 -1.49
N SER A 61 12.99 -8.14 -1.07
CA SER A 61 13.59 -6.97 -1.72
C SER A 61 15.09 -6.86 -1.41
N ALA A 62 15.54 -7.23 -0.21
CA ALA A 62 16.94 -7.12 0.21
C ALA A 62 17.88 -8.06 -0.56
N ILE A 63 17.36 -9.14 -1.16
CA ILE A 63 18.16 -10.09 -1.94
C ILE A 63 18.28 -9.67 -3.41
N LEU A 64 17.32 -8.89 -3.93
CA LEU A 64 17.18 -8.63 -5.37
C LEU A 64 17.32 -7.15 -5.75
N ALA A 65 17.14 -6.21 -4.82
CA ALA A 65 17.13 -4.77 -5.09
C ALA A 65 18.35 -4.06 -4.48
N PRO A 66 18.77 -2.91 -5.07
CA PRO A 66 19.81 -2.07 -4.46
C PRO A 66 19.44 -1.70 -3.01
N PRO A 67 20.40 -1.68 -2.06
CA PRO A 67 20.13 -1.43 -0.64
C PRO A 67 19.30 -0.17 -0.38
N ARG A 68 19.55 0.86 -1.20
CA ARG A 68 18.82 2.12 -1.17
C ARG A 68 17.32 1.96 -1.50
N ILE A 69 17.00 1.20 -2.54
CA ILE A 69 15.61 0.96 -2.96
C ILE A 69 14.89 0.13 -1.90
N ALA A 70 15.58 -0.86 -1.33
CA ALA A 70 15.06 -1.65 -0.22
C ALA A 70 14.75 -0.76 1.02
N ALA A 71 15.66 0.15 1.38
CA ALA A 71 15.46 1.09 2.49
C ALA A 71 14.33 2.09 2.22
N ALA A 72 14.23 2.63 1.00
CA ALA A 72 13.17 3.54 0.58
C ALA A 72 11.79 2.85 0.64
N SER A 73 11.68 1.66 0.03
CA SER A 73 10.47 0.84 0.04
C SER A 73 10.05 0.49 1.47
N GLY A 74 11.02 0.06 2.29
CA GLY A 74 10.72 -0.34 3.64
C GLY A 74 10.23 0.80 4.53
N THR A 75 10.84 1.97 4.38
CA THR A 75 10.44 3.18 5.11
C THR A 75 9.05 3.65 4.67
N ALA A 76 8.81 3.74 3.36
CA ALA A 76 7.53 4.14 2.80
C ALA A 76 6.40 3.21 3.28
N PHE A 77 6.60 1.89 3.17
CA PHE A 77 5.60 0.89 3.52
C PHE A 77 5.19 0.93 5.00
N ILE A 78 6.14 0.97 5.93
CA ILE A 78 5.78 0.98 7.37
C ILE A 78 5.03 2.25 7.71
N VAL A 79 5.54 3.41 7.28
CA VAL A 79 4.94 4.70 7.61
C VAL A 79 3.53 4.79 7.03
N SER A 80 3.36 4.39 5.77
CA SER A 80 2.06 4.42 5.09
C SER A 80 1.05 3.45 5.71
N GLN A 81 1.45 2.21 6.02
CA GLN A 81 0.56 1.22 6.64
C GLN A 81 0.12 1.61 8.06
N LEU A 82 1.02 2.18 8.87
CA LEU A 82 0.65 2.66 10.20
C LEU A 82 -0.29 3.86 10.13
N LEU A 83 -0.06 4.75 9.16
CA LEU A 83 -0.92 5.90 8.90
C LEU A 83 -2.31 5.47 8.42
N ASP A 84 -2.38 4.50 7.51
CA ASP A 84 -3.62 3.88 7.03
C ASP A 84 -4.46 3.37 8.22
N VAL A 85 -3.87 2.50 9.06
CA VAL A 85 -4.54 1.97 10.25
C VAL A 85 -5.00 3.08 11.20
N ALA A 86 -4.18 4.12 11.39
CA ALA A 86 -4.51 5.24 12.28
C ALA A 86 -5.69 6.08 11.75
N ILE A 87 -5.67 6.45 10.48
CA ILE A 87 -6.75 7.23 9.84
C ILE A 87 -8.02 6.39 9.76
N PHE A 88 -7.91 5.13 9.34
CA PHE A 88 -9.03 4.21 9.31
C PHE A 88 -9.70 4.10 10.67
N ASN A 89 -8.91 3.93 11.74
CA ASN A 89 -9.46 3.76 13.08
C ASN A 89 -10.13 5.05 13.58
N ARG A 90 -9.59 6.22 13.25
CA ARG A 90 -10.24 7.52 13.53
C ARG A 90 -11.58 7.67 12.82
N LEU A 91 -11.68 7.18 11.59
CA LEU A 91 -12.89 7.27 10.76
C LEU A 91 -13.79 6.03 10.87
N ARG A 92 -13.47 5.08 11.75
CA ARG A 92 -14.13 3.76 11.81
C ARG A 92 -15.64 3.84 12.03
N ALA A 93 -16.06 4.80 12.86
CA ALA A 93 -17.46 5.07 13.20
C ALA A 93 -18.21 5.90 12.15
N ALA A 94 -17.50 6.48 11.17
CA ALA A 94 -18.12 7.19 10.07
C ALA A 94 -18.75 6.20 9.06
N SER A 95 -19.32 6.73 7.97
CA SER A 95 -19.86 5.91 6.89
C SER A 95 -18.85 4.86 6.42
N TRP A 96 -19.34 3.65 6.11
CA TRP A 96 -18.55 2.45 5.82
C TRP A 96 -17.40 2.64 4.81
N TRP A 97 -17.53 3.57 3.87
CA TRP A 97 -16.56 3.86 2.81
C TRP A 97 -15.50 4.88 3.20
N LYS A 98 -15.77 5.76 4.18
CA LYS A 98 -14.87 6.87 4.53
C LYS A 98 -13.56 6.37 5.12
N ALA A 99 -13.64 5.44 6.07
CA ALA A 99 -12.46 4.84 6.70
C ALA A 99 -11.49 4.20 5.69
N PRO A 100 -11.90 3.24 4.84
CA PRO A 100 -10.99 2.62 3.88
C PRO A 100 -10.50 3.59 2.81
N PHE A 101 -11.37 4.46 2.29
CA PHE A 101 -10.98 5.39 1.23
C PHE A 101 -9.95 6.41 1.71
N PHE A 102 -10.23 7.13 2.80
CA PHE A 102 -9.32 8.18 3.28
C PHE A 102 -8.06 7.61 3.94
N GLY A 103 -8.15 6.43 4.55
CA GLY A 103 -6.97 5.68 5.02
C GLY A 103 -6.03 5.36 3.88
N SER A 104 -6.52 4.57 2.91
CA SER A 104 -5.75 4.12 1.75
C SER A 104 -5.23 5.28 0.90
N ALA A 105 -6.04 6.32 0.66
CA ALA A 105 -5.63 7.48 -0.14
C ALA A 105 -4.51 8.28 0.53
N THR A 106 -4.64 8.60 1.82
CA THR A 106 -3.61 9.37 2.54
C THR A 106 -2.33 8.55 2.69
N ALA A 107 -2.45 7.26 3.00
CA ALA A 107 -1.32 6.34 3.06
C ALA A 107 -0.60 6.26 1.71
N SER A 108 -1.32 6.16 0.60
CA SER A 108 -0.75 6.12 -0.75
C SER A 108 0.02 7.39 -1.12
N ILE A 109 -0.47 8.57 -0.72
CA ILE A 109 0.25 9.84 -0.93
C ILE A 109 1.58 9.83 -0.18
N ILE A 110 1.56 9.46 1.10
CA ILE A 110 2.77 9.42 1.94
C ILE A 110 3.75 8.35 1.48
N ASP A 111 3.25 7.18 1.11
CA ASP A 111 4.03 6.08 0.55
C ASP A 111 4.80 6.51 -0.70
N THR A 112 4.08 7.10 -1.66
CA THR A 112 4.66 7.58 -2.92
C THR A 112 5.68 8.67 -2.67
N ALA A 113 5.36 9.66 -1.83
CA ALA A 113 6.26 10.75 -1.52
C ALA A 113 7.55 10.24 -0.87
N LEU A 114 7.46 9.37 0.14
CA LEU A 114 8.62 8.81 0.83
C LEU A 114 9.45 7.91 -0.09
N PHE A 115 8.80 7.00 -0.83
CA PHE A 115 9.49 6.07 -1.71
C PHE A 115 10.30 6.81 -2.76
N PHE A 116 9.67 7.66 -3.57
CA PHE A 116 10.35 8.33 -4.67
C PHE A 116 11.38 9.36 -4.17
N SER A 117 11.09 10.08 -3.09
CA SER A 117 12.09 11.00 -2.50
C SER A 117 13.35 10.27 -2.05
N LEU A 118 13.21 9.13 -1.35
CA LEU A 118 14.37 8.37 -0.86
C LEU A 118 15.08 7.57 -1.96
N ALA A 119 14.31 6.96 -2.87
CA ALA A 119 14.81 6.15 -3.98
C ALA A 119 15.55 6.97 -5.05
N PHE A 120 15.23 8.26 -5.20
CA PHE A 120 15.84 9.14 -6.22
C PHE A 120 16.53 10.40 -5.67
N ALA A 121 16.54 10.67 -4.35
CA ALA A 121 17.43 11.64 -3.70
C ALA A 121 18.88 11.65 -4.27
N GLY A 122 19.33 12.79 -4.78
CA GLY A 122 20.70 12.96 -5.26
C GLY A 122 21.05 12.26 -6.58
N THR A 123 20.09 11.67 -7.30
CA THR A 123 20.36 11.11 -8.65
C THR A 123 20.19 12.12 -9.78
N GLY A 124 19.57 13.28 -9.51
CA GLY A 124 19.25 14.29 -10.54
C GLY A 124 18.06 13.92 -11.44
N GLU A 125 17.48 12.73 -11.26
CA GLU A 125 16.35 12.25 -12.05
C GLU A 125 15.03 12.93 -11.63
N SER A 126 14.25 13.37 -12.61
CA SER A 126 12.93 13.95 -12.36
C SER A 126 11.89 12.87 -12.08
N TRP A 127 11.84 12.32 -10.86
CA TRP A 127 10.96 11.22 -10.47
C TRP A 127 9.47 11.58 -10.35
N LEU A 128 9.11 12.87 -10.45
CA LEU A 128 7.73 13.38 -10.31
C LEU A 128 6.74 12.70 -11.26
N HIS A 129 7.13 12.43 -12.51
CA HIS A 129 6.25 11.81 -13.49
C HIS A 129 5.93 10.35 -13.12
N LEU A 130 6.94 9.58 -12.67
CA LEU A 130 6.76 8.21 -12.18
C LEU A 130 5.87 8.19 -10.93
N ALA A 131 6.14 9.08 -9.97
CA ALA A 131 5.34 9.23 -8.76
C ALA A 131 3.88 9.57 -9.07
N THR A 132 3.63 10.41 -10.07
CA THR A 132 2.28 10.80 -10.46
C THR A 132 1.50 9.62 -11.04
N GLY A 133 2.14 8.82 -11.90
CA GLY A 133 1.52 7.60 -12.45
C GLY A 133 1.20 6.56 -11.38
N ASP A 134 2.15 6.30 -10.49
CA ASP A 134 1.97 5.38 -9.36
C ASP A 134 0.84 5.84 -8.43
N LEU A 135 0.84 7.12 -8.03
CA LEU A 135 -0.19 7.67 -7.16
C LEU A 135 -1.57 7.63 -7.81
N ALA A 136 -1.67 7.96 -9.10
CA ALA A 136 -2.94 7.92 -9.83
C ALA A 136 -3.56 6.51 -9.81
N VAL A 137 -2.75 5.47 -10.02
CA VAL A 137 -3.22 4.08 -9.92
C VAL A 137 -3.61 3.72 -8.49
N LYS A 138 -2.82 4.11 -7.48
CA LYS A 138 -3.15 3.87 -6.07
C LYS A 138 -4.49 4.49 -5.68
N LEU A 139 -4.74 5.74 -6.07
CA LEU A 139 -6.00 6.44 -5.79
C LEU A 139 -7.18 5.83 -6.54
N PHE A 140 -6.99 5.45 -7.81
CA PHE A 140 -7.99 4.72 -8.57
C PHE A 140 -8.35 3.40 -7.89
N MET A 141 -7.35 2.62 -7.48
CA MET A 141 -7.55 1.35 -6.78
C MET A 141 -8.24 1.54 -5.43
N ALA A 142 -7.92 2.60 -4.67
CA ALA A 142 -8.59 2.92 -3.42
C ALA A 142 -10.11 3.12 -3.60
N LEU A 143 -10.55 3.67 -4.74
CA LEU A 143 -11.97 3.77 -5.10
C LEU A 143 -12.52 2.43 -5.61
N ALA A 144 -11.81 1.78 -6.52
CA ALA A 144 -12.24 0.53 -7.16
C ALA A 144 -12.41 -0.63 -6.16
N LEU A 145 -11.69 -0.61 -5.04
CA LEU A 145 -11.75 -1.63 -4.01
C LEU A 145 -12.85 -1.38 -2.94
N LEU A 146 -13.59 -0.27 -3.01
CA LEU A 146 -14.70 0.00 -2.07
C LEU A 146 -15.87 -1.00 -2.20
N PRO A 147 -16.35 -1.36 -3.41
CA PRO A 147 -17.40 -2.38 -3.54
C PRO A 147 -17.02 -3.75 -2.96
N PRO A 148 -15.87 -4.37 -3.30
CA PRO A 148 -15.49 -5.66 -2.70
C PRO A 148 -15.24 -5.53 -1.19
N TYR A 149 -14.73 -4.40 -0.71
CA TYR A 149 -14.55 -4.15 0.73
C TYR A 149 -15.88 -4.24 1.46
N ARG A 150 -16.92 -3.57 0.93
CA ARG A 150 -18.25 -3.58 1.53
C ARG A 150 -18.85 -4.98 1.58
N LEU A 151 -18.69 -5.74 0.50
CA LEU A 151 -19.21 -7.11 0.43
C LEU A 151 -18.52 -8.02 1.45
N LEU A 152 -17.19 -7.96 1.54
CA LEU A 152 -16.41 -8.77 2.47
C LEU A 152 -16.69 -8.42 3.92
N VAL A 153 -16.68 -7.13 4.28
CA VAL A 153 -16.95 -6.71 5.66
C VAL A 153 -18.34 -7.16 6.10
N LYS A 154 -19.37 -6.98 5.27
CA LYS A 154 -20.72 -7.47 5.59
C LYS A 154 -20.77 -8.96 5.87
N ARG A 155 -19.98 -9.78 5.18
CA ARG A 155 -19.93 -11.24 5.41
C ARG A 155 -19.14 -11.63 6.66
N LEU A 156 -18.12 -10.85 7.01
CA LEU A 156 -17.25 -11.14 8.15
C LEU A 156 -17.78 -10.59 9.48
N THR A 157 -18.70 -9.63 9.43
CA THR A 157 -19.31 -9.01 10.64
C THR A 157 -20.81 -9.31 10.77
N ALA A 158 -21.36 -10.18 9.93
CA ALA A 158 -22.70 -10.74 10.09
C ALA A 158 -22.65 -11.98 10.99
#